data_AF-A0A0U9H8L7-F1
#
_entry.id   AF-A0A0U9H8L7-F1
#
_cell.length_a   1.000
_cell.length_b   1.000
_cell.length_c   1.000
_cell.angle_alpha   90.00
_cell.angle_beta   90.00
_cell.angle_gamma   90.00
#
_symmetry.space_group_name_H-M   'P 1'
#
loop_
_entity.id
_entity.type
_entity.pdbx_description
1 polymer ?
#
loop_
_entity_poly.entity_id
_entity_poly.type
_entity_poly.pdbx_seq_one_letter_code
_entity_poly.pdbx_strand_id
1 'polypeptide(L)'
;MRMETLPSSFLIIYGIFIITALITAIISNARDRLIHFAYMTIILSIGAPLFSFLYTVGRAASRNELEHLFHQIGEGRLTAIILLLCHVYLFFWLGLFVWHYFGKAIKKYSLLLWHKLKESQLWSKLSKQRGE
;
A
#
# COMPACT_ATOMS: atom_id res chain seq x y z
N MET A 1 30.75 16.62 -5.33
CA MET A 1 29.51 16.65 -4.51
C MET A 1 28.80 15.32 -4.73
N ARG A 2 28.51 14.55 -3.68
CA ARG A 2 27.85 13.24 -3.79
C ARG A 2 26.34 13.50 -3.83
N MET A 3 25.67 13.12 -4.90
CA MET A 3 24.20 13.16 -4.93
C MET A 3 23.68 12.07 -4.00
N GLU A 4 23.00 12.48 -2.94
CA GLU A 4 22.29 11.55 -2.05
C GLU A 4 21.00 11.12 -2.78
N THR A 5 21.03 9.96 -3.43
CA THR A 5 19.87 9.32 -4.06
C THR A 5 19.30 8.26 -3.11
N LEU A 6 18.00 7.98 -3.24
CA LEU A 6 17.44 6.85 -2.52
C LEU A 6 18.16 5.55 -2.91
N PRO A 7 18.29 4.58 -1.98
CA PRO A 7 18.84 3.28 -2.30
C PRO A 7 18.08 2.62 -3.45
N SER A 8 18.78 1.91 -4.33
CA SER A 8 18.15 1.19 -5.45
C SER A 8 17.09 0.18 -4.99
N SER A 9 17.22 -0.35 -3.76
CA SER A 9 16.21 -1.20 -3.14
C SER A 9 14.86 -0.50 -2.97
N PHE A 10 14.85 0.79 -2.64
CA PHE A 10 13.62 1.57 -2.52
C PHE A 10 12.91 1.69 -3.87
N LEU A 11 13.66 1.95 -4.95
CA LEU A 11 13.10 2.03 -6.31
C LEU A 11 12.49 0.69 -6.75
N ILE A 12 13.13 -0.43 -6.41
CA ILE A 12 12.60 -1.77 -6.70
C ILE A 12 11.28 -2.02 -5.96
N ILE A 13 11.25 -1.73 -4.65
CA ILE A 13 10.04 -1.88 -3.82
C ILE A 13 8.92 -0.99 -4.37
N TYR A 14 9.24 0.26 -4.71
CA TYR A 14 8.29 1.21 -5.30
C TYR A 14 7.75 0.72 -6.64
N GLY A 15 8.61 0.18 -7.52
CA GLY A 15 8.20 -0.40 -8.79
C GLY A 15 7.25 -1.59 -8.61
N ILE A 16 7.55 -2.49 -7.66
CA ILE A 16 6.66 -3.62 -7.32
C ILE A 16 5.31 -3.12 -6.82
N PHE A 17 5.29 -2.11 -5.96
CA PHE A 17 4.06 -1.50 -5.45
C PHE A 17 3.17 -0.96 -6.59
N ILE A 18 3.76 -0.19 -7.52
CA ILE A 18 3.04 0.36 -8.67
C ILE A 18 2.52 -0.74 -9.60
N ILE A 19 3.36 -1.72 -9.93
CA ILE A 19 2.98 -2.85 -10.81
C ILE A 19 1.86 -3.66 -10.16
N THR A 20 1.91 -3.90 -8.85
CA THR A 20 0.86 -4.62 -8.13
C THR A 20 -0.46 -3.86 -8.17
N ALA A 21 -0.43 -2.54 -7.97
CA ALA A 21 -1.63 -1.70 -8.07
C ALA A 21 -2.22 -1.74 -9.48
N LEU A 22 -1.38 -1.66 -10.52
CA LEU A 22 -1.82 -1.73 -11.91
C LEU A 22 -2.43 -3.09 -12.27
N ILE A 23 -1.75 -4.19 -11.95
CA ILE A 23 -2.24 -5.54 -12.23
C ILE A 23 -3.58 -5.79 -11.52
N THR A 24 -3.68 -5.42 -10.24
CA THR A 24 -4.93 -5.61 -9.48
C THR A 24 -6.08 -4.75 -10.03
N ALA A 25 -5.79 -3.53 -10.51
CA ALA A 25 -6.77 -2.70 -11.20
C ALA A 25 -7.24 -3.31 -12.52
N ILE A 26 -6.33 -3.84 -13.34
CA ILE A 26 -6.66 -4.53 -14.59
C ILE A 26 -7.54 -5.76 -14.30
N ILE A 27 -7.18 -6.57 -13.31
CA ILE A 27 -7.98 -7.73 -12.89
C ILE A 27 -9.38 -7.30 -12.44
N SER A 28 -9.47 -6.23 -11.65
CA SER A 28 -10.76 -5.74 -11.15
C SER A 28 -11.65 -5.22 -12.29
N ASN A 29 -11.05 -4.51 -13.24
CA ASN A 29 -11.73 -4.03 -14.44
C ASN A 29 -12.21 -5.19 -15.31
N ALA A 30 -11.38 -6.21 -15.55
CA ALA A 30 -11.74 -7.39 -16.33
C ALA A 30 -12.85 -8.27 -15.68
N ARG A 31 -13.10 -8.08 -14.38
CA ARG A 31 -14.15 -8.79 -13.63
C ARG A 31 -15.39 -7.93 -13.36
N ASP A 32 -15.46 -6.74 -13.95
CA ASP A 32 -16.53 -5.75 -13.72
C ASP A 32 -16.78 -5.44 -12.23
N ARG A 33 -15.71 -5.45 -11.42
CA ARG A 33 -15.76 -5.11 -9.99
C ARG A 33 -15.03 -3.80 -9.74
N LEU A 34 -15.63 -2.92 -8.93
CA LEU A 34 -15.00 -1.66 -8.50
C LEU A 34 -14.50 -0.80 -9.69
N ILE A 35 -15.19 -0.86 -10.83
CA ILE A 35 -14.74 -0.32 -12.13
C ILE A 35 -14.25 1.14 -12.03
N HIS A 36 -15.03 2.03 -11.38
CA HIS A 36 -14.67 3.44 -11.21
C HIS A 36 -13.31 3.61 -10.48
N PHE A 37 -13.08 2.82 -9.43
CA PHE A 37 -11.82 2.85 -8.69
C PHE A 37 -10.68 2.18 -9.47
N ALA A 38 -10.98 1.15 -10.25
CA ALA A 38 -10.00 0.48 -11.10
C ALA A 38 -9.46 1.43 -12.18
N TYR A 39 -10.31 2.18 -12.88
CA TYR A 39 -9.87 3.16 -13.88
C TYR A 39 -8.98 4.25 -13.27
N MET A 40 -9.40 4.82 -12.15
CA MET A 40 -8.60 5.82 -11.45
C MET A 40 -7.25 5.23 -11.02
N THR A 41 -7.21 3.99 -10.55
CA THR A 41 -5.96 3.31 -10.18
C THR A 41 -5.04 3.10 -11.38
N ILE A 42 -5.58 2.72 -12.54
CA ILE A 42 -4.78 2.58 -13.78
C ILE A 42 -4.14 3.93 -14.12
N ILE A 43 -4.94 5.01 -14.15
CA ILE A 43 -4.44 6.36 -14.44
C ILE A 43 -3.36 6.77 -13.43
N LEU A 44 -3.61 6.59 -12.14
CA LEU A 44 -2.69 7.02 -11.09
C LEU A 44 -1.43 6.15 -10.97
N SER A 45 -1.51 4.84 -11.26
CA SER A 45 -0.33 3.96 -11.27
C SER A 45 0.65 4.31 -12.39
N ILE A 46 0.17 4.85 -13.50
CA ILE A 46 1.00 5.38 -14.59
C ILE A 46 1.43 6.83 -14.30
N GLY A 47 0.49 7.64 -13.80
CA GLY A 47 0.69 9.06 -13.53
C GLY A 47 1.64 9.33 -12.37
N ALA A 48 1.57 8.58 -11.27
CA ALA A 48 2.39 8.83 -10.08
C ALA A 48 3.90 8.69 -10.34
N PRO A 49 4.40 7.65 -11.03
CA PRO A 49 5.80 7.58 -11.45
C PRO A 49 6.21 8.75 -12.36
N LEU A 50 5.33 9.16 -13.29
CA LEU A 50 5.60 10.28 -14.20
C LEU A 50 5.69 11.61 -13.43
N PHE A 51 4.74 11.87 -12.53
CA PHE A 51 4.77 13.05 -11.65
C PHE A 51 5.99 13.01 -10.74
N SER A 52 6.34 11.85 -10.18
CA SER A 52 7.55 11.68 -9.37
C SER A 52 8.80 12.03 -10.19
N PHE A 53 8.88 11.56 -11.43
CA PHE A 53 9.99 11.89 -12.33
C PHE A 53 10.08 13.40 -12.59
N LEU A 54 8.97 14.04 -13.00
CA LEU A 54 8.91 15.49 -13.22
C LEU A 54 9.25 16.28 -11.96
N TYR A 55 8.88 15.76 -10.79
CA TYR A 55 9.11 16.37 -9.50
C TYR A 55 10.58 16.30 -9.04
N THR A 56 11.35 15.33 -9.54
CA THR A 56 12.79 15.29 -9.31
C THR A 56 13.56 16.33 -10.12
N VAL A 57 12.97 16.89 -11.19
CA VAL A 57 13.57 17.94 -12.01
C VAL A 57 13.58 19.26 -11.24
N GLY A 58 14.76 19.71 -10.83
CA GLY A 58 14.95 20.91 -10.00
C GLY A 58 15.26 20.64 -8.52
N ARG A 59 15.46 19.37 -8.13
CA ARG A 59 15.92 18.99 -6.78
C ARG A 59 17.32 19.55 -6.50
N ALA A 60 17.48 20.24 -5.37
CA ALA A 60 18.79 20.66 -4.88
C ALA A 60 19.67 19.43 -4.58
N ALA A 61 20.93 19.45 -5.04
CA ALA A 61 21.84 18.30 -4.97
C ALA A 61 22.14 17.78 -3.56
N SER A 62 21.81 18.54 -2.51
CA SER A 62 22.04 18.21 -1.10
C SER A 62 20.88 17.51 -0.38
N ARG A 63 19.73 17.31 -1.03
CA ARG A 63 18.55 16.70 -0.38
C ARG A 63 18.13 15.41 -1.06
N ASN A 64 17.78 14.39 -0.28
CA ASN A 64 17.21 13.17 -0.84
C ASN A 64 15.77 13.41 -1.39
N GLU A 65 15.25 12.47 -2.18
CA GLU A 65 13.94 12.65 -2.85
C GLU A 65 12.77 12.73 -1.87
N LEU A 66 12.79 11.97 -0.77
CA LEU A 66 11.75 12.00 0.26
C LEU A 66 11.78 13.31 1.06
N GLU A 67 12.97 13.76 1.46
CA GLU A 67 13.19 15.05 2.13
C GLU A 67 12.75 16.21 1.26
N HIS A 68 13.01 16.13 -0.05
CA HIS A 68 12.55 17.14 -0.99
C HIS A 68 11.01 17.16 -1.08
N LEU A 69 10.37 15.99 -1.08
CA LEU A 69 8.92 15.87 -1.03
C LEU A 69 8.35 16.50 0.24
N PHE A 70 8.84 16.10 1.43
CA PHE A 70 8.34 16.62 2.70
C PHE A 70 8.60 18.12 2.88
N HIS A 71 9.74 18.63 2.42
CA HIS A 71 10.02 20.06 2.46
C HIS A 71 9.03 20.87 1.62
N GLN A 72 8.78 20.44 0.38
CA GLN A 72 7.84 21.12 -0.50
C GLN A 72 6.37 20.97 -0.05
N ILE A 73 6.01 19.87 0.64
CA ILE A 73 4.72 19.76 1.33
C ILE A 73 4.63 20.83 2.42
N GLY A 74 5.69 21.04 3.20
CA GLY A 74 5.76 22.11 4.20
C GLY A 74 5.68 23.52 3.60
N GLU A 75 6.20 23.71 2.39
CA GLU A 75 6.04 24.95 1.61
C GLU A 75 4.65 25.09 0.95
N GLY A 76 3.76 24.10 1.08
CA GLY A 76 2.42 24.13 0.51
C GLY A 76 2.38 23.96 -1.02
N ARG A 77 3.41 23.38 -1.64
CA ARG A 77 3.43 23.19 -3.09
C ARG A 77 2.40 22.15 -3.52
N LEU A 78 1.48 22.56 -4.40
CA LEU A 78 0.36 21.72 -4.87
C LEU A 78 0.84 20.43 -5.54
N THR A 79 1.94 20.47 -6.29
CA THR A 79 2.51 19.28 -6.95
C THR A 79 2.94 18.21 -5.95
N ALA A 80 3.52 18.62 -4.82
CA ALA A 80 3.94 17.75 -3.73
C ALA A 80 2.73 17.06 -3.07
N ILE A 81 1.69 17.84 -2.82
CA ILE A 81 0.45 17.39 -2.20
C ILE A 81 -0.29 16.42 -3.13
N ILE A 82 -0.41 16.76 -4.42
CA ILE A 82 -1.02 15.88 -5.43
C ILE A 82 -0.25 14.56 -5.51
N LEU A 83 1.08 14.60 -5.53
CA LEU A 83 1.90 13.39 -5.57
C LEU A 83 1.67 12.53 -4.33
N LEU A 84 1.63 13.13 -3.13
CA LEU A 84 1.32 12.41 -1.89
C LEU A 84 -0.07 11.76 -1.95
N LEU A 85 -1.09 12.51 -2.40
CA LEU A 85 -2.46 12.00 -2.51
C LEU A 85 -2.58 10.84 -3.50
N CYS A 86 -1.82 10.87 -4.61
CA CYS A 86 -1.76 9.75 -5.54
C CYS A 86 -1.26 8.48 -4.83
N HIS A 87 -0.20 8.57 -4.04
CA HIS A 87 0.33 7.44 -3.29
C HIS A 87 -0.66 6.92 -2.25
N VAL A 88 -1.27 7.83 -1.47
CA VAL A 88 -2.30 7.46 -0.47
C VAL A 88 -3.47 6.73 -1.14
N TYR A 89 -3.91 7.20 -2.30
CA TYR A 89 -4.96 6.54 -3.08
C TYR A 89 -4.56 5.13 -3.51
N LEU A 90 -3.34 4.94 -4.03
CA LEU A 90 -2.87 3.61 -4.46
C LEU A 90 -2.78 2.63 -3.27
N PHE A 91 -2.37 3.10 -2.09
CA PHE A 91 -2.42 2.29 -0.86
C PHE A 91 -3.86 1.91 -0.49
N PHE A 92 -4.78 2.88 -0.55
CA PHE A 92 -6.19 2.65 -0.31
C PHE A 92 -6.78 1.61 -1.29
N TRP A 93 -6.44 1.71 -2.58
CA TRP A 93 -6.86 0.76 -3.61
C TRP A 93 -6.42 -0.67 -3.28
N LEU A 94 -5.14 -0.89 -2.95
CA LEU A 94 -4.65 -2.23 -2.61
C LEU A 94 -5.38 -2.81 -1.39
N GLY A 95 -5.61 -1.99 -0.36
CA GLY A 95 -6.41 -2.39 0.79
C GLY A 95 -7.85 -2.78 0.41
N LEU A 96 -8.50 -1.98 -0.44
CA LEU A 96 -9.85 -2.24 -0.93
C LEU A 96 -9.91 -3.53 -1.76
N PHE A 97 -8.94 -3.75 -2.66
CA PHE A 97 -8.84 -4.94 -3.47
C PHE A 97 -8.68 -6.20 -2.61
N VAL A 98 -7.75 -6.18 -1.64
CA VAL A 98 -7.55 -7.29 -0.71
C VAL A 98 -8.80 -7.57 0.10
N TRP A 99 -9.46 -6.53 0.62
CA TRP A 99 -10.70 -6.70 1.38
C TRP A 99 -11.82 -7.30 0.54
N HIS A 100 -11.99 -6.85 -0.71
CA HIS A 100 -13.06 -7.34 -1.58
C HIS A 100 -12.85 -8.78 -2.04
N TYR A 101 -11.64 -9.14 -2.46
CA TYR A 101 -11.34 -10.46 -3.01
C TYR A 101 -10.99 -11.50 -1.95
N PHE A 102 -10.23 -11.11 -0.91
CA PHE A 102 -9.78 -12.02 0.14
C PHE A 102 -10.57 -11.91 1.43
N GLY A 103 -11.48 -10.94 1.58
CA GLY A 103 -12.23 -10.73 2.83
C GLY A 103 -13.01 -11.96 3.31
N LYS A 104 -13.55 -12.79 2.40
CA LYS A 104 -14.21 -14.05 2.76
C LYS A 104 -13.22 -15.10 3.30
N ALA A 105 -12.05 -15.21 2.68
CA ALA A 105 -11.00 -16.12 3.11
C ALA A 105 -10.41 -15.67 4.46
N ILE A 106 -10.12 -14.38 4.61
CA ILE A 106 -9.60 -13.78 5.86
C ILE A 106 -10.60 -13.97 7.01
N LYS A 107 -11.91 -13.75 6.78
CA LYS A 107 -12.95 -14.05 7.77
C LYS A 107 -12.98 -15.52 8.17
N LYS A 108 -12.86 -16.45 7.20
CA LYS A 108 -12.84 -17.88 7.48
C LYS A 108 -11.63 -18.28 8.33
N TYR A 109 -10.42 -17.85 7.95
CA TYR A 109 -9.20 -18.18 8.69
C TYR A 109 -9.16 -17.54 10.07
N SER A 110 -9.54 -16.27 10.20
CA SER A 110 -9.61 -15.61 11.51
C SER A 110 -10.59 -16.31 12.43
N LEU A 111 -11.78 -16.70 11.94
CA LEU A 111 -12.78 -17.40 12.73
C LEU A 111 -12.31 -18.80 13.17
N LEU A 112 -11.63 -19.53 12.29
CA LEU A 112 -11.00 -20.82 12.63
C LEU A 112 -9.89 -20.67 13.67
N LEU A 113 -9.06 -19.63 13.55
CA LEU A 113 -8.00 -19.34 14.51
C LEU A 113 -8.59 -19.01 15.88
N TRP A 114 -9.65 -18.18 15.92
CA TRP A 114 -10.38 -17.86 17.15
C TRP A 114 -10.98 -19.09 17.81
N HIS A 115 -11.55 -20.03 17.04
CA HIS A 115 -12.08 -21.28 17.59
C HIS A 115 -10.98 -22.14 18.21
N LYS A 116 -9.86 -22.34 17.51
CA LYS A 116 -8.71 -23.13 18.02
C LYS A 116 -8.09 -22.49 19.27
N LEU A 117 -7.97 -21.16 19.30
CA LEU A 117 -7.45 -20.45 20.47
C LEU A 117 -8.39 -20.57 21.67
N LYS A 118 -9.70 -20.44 21.44
CA LYS A 118 -10.70 -20.59 22.49
C LYS A 118 -10.71 -22.01 23.05
N GLU A 119 -10.59 -23.03 22.19
CA GLU A 119 -10.45 -24.42 22.63
C GLU A 119 -9.16 -24.64 23.43
N SER A 120 -8.00 -24.15 22.98
CA SER A 120 -6.74 -24.38 23.73
C SER A 120 -6.75 -23.73 25.12
N GLN A 121 -7.35 -22.54 25.23
CA GLN A 121 -7.61 -21.86 26.50
C GLN A 121 -8.60 -22.62 27.40
N LEU A 122 -9.56 -23.34 26.81
CA LEU A 122 -10.51 -24.18 27.55
C LEU A 122 -9.84 -25.44 28.09
N TRP A 123 -9.03 -26.11 27.26
CA TRP A 123 -8.28 -27.30 27.62
C TRP A 123 -7.25 -27.04 28.73
N SER A 124 -6.57 -25.88 28.69
CA SER A 124 -5.64 -25.49 29.76
C SER A 124 -6.33 -25.22 31.10
N LYS A 125 -7.57 -24.72 31.09
CA LYS A 125 -8.39 -24.58 32.30
C LYS A 125 -8.85 -25.93 32.85
N LEU A 126 -9.31 -26.83 31.98
CA LEU A 126 -9.80 -28.16 32.37
C LEU A 126 -8.68 -29.07 32.89
N SER A 127 -7.47 -28.99 32.33
CA SER A 127 -6.32 -29.75 32.82
C SER A 127 -5.85 -29.27 34.20
N LYS A 128 -5.93 -27.97 34.47
CA LYS A 128 -5.63 -27.39 35.79
C LYS A 128 -6.62 -27.83 36.86
N GLN A 129 -7.89 -27.99 36.50
CA GLN A 129 -8.96 -28.39 37.43
C GLN A 129 -9.01 -29.89 37.73
N ARG A 130 -8.34 -30.73 36.93
CA ARG A 130 -8.29 -32.20 37.10
C ARG A 130 -7.02 -32.67 37.83
N GLY A 131 -6.06 -31.78 38.05
CA GLY A 131 -4.80 -32.06 38.76
C GLY A 131 -4.81 -31.66 40.25
N GLU A 132 -5.94 -31.18 40.77
CA GLU A 132 -6.23 -30.95 42.20
C GLU A 132 -7.16 -32.06 42.72
#